data_AF-A0A920SLS5-F1
#
_entry.id   AF-A0A920SLS5-F1
#
_cell.length_a   1.000
_cell.length_b   1.000
_cell.length_c   1.000
_cell.angle_alpha   90.00
_cell.angle_beta   90.00
_cell.angle_gamma   90.00
#
_symmetry.space_group_name_H-M   'P 1'
#
loop_
_entity.id
_entity.type
_entity.pdbx_description
1 polymer ?
#
loop_
_entity_poly.entity_id
_entity_poly.type
_entity_poly.pdbx_seq_one_letter_code
_entity_poly.pdbx_strand_id
1 'polypeptide(L)' 'MAGKPWGTIHRRYAGCNKQVRAKPFKVQGAEYKALELYEAVMNTGVPLKVPSQRQ' A
#
# COMPACT_ATOMS: atom_id res chain seq x y z
N MET A 1 18.30 13.84 -5.70
CA MET A 1 18.05 12.57 -4.99
C MET A 1 17.96 11.44 -6.01
N ALA A 2 19.08 10.81 -6.34
CA ALA A 2 19.13 9.72 -7.32
C ALA A 2 19.01 8.37 -6.58
N GLY A 3 17.77 7.93 -6.35
CA GLY A 3 17.44 6.66 -5.68
C GLY A 3 16.01 6.24 -5.99
N LYS A 4 15.68 4.95 -5.84
CA LYS A 4 14.31 4.44 -6.06
C LYS A 4 13.32 5.26 -5.21
N PRO A 5 12.21 5.78 -5.79
CA PRO A 5 11.26 6.62 -5.07
C PRO A 5 10.54 5.83 -3.98
N TRP A 6 10.27 6.47 -2.85
CA TRP A 6 9.47 5.91 -1.76
C TRP A 6 8.10 5.43 -2.26
N GLY A 7 7.66 4.27 -1.76
CA GLY A 7 6.35 3.69 -2.12
C GLY A 7 5.28 4.02 -1.10
N THR A 8 4.14 4.55 -1.55
CA THR A 8 2.92 4.67 -0.74
C THR A 8 2.19 3.33 -0.66
N ILE A 9 1.26 3.19 0.29
CA ILE A 9 0.49 1.95 0.45
C ILE A 9 -0.39 1.66 -0.77
N HIS A 10 -1.02 2.69 -1.35
CA HIS A 10 -1.79 2.54 -2.60
C HIS A 10 -0.92 2.13 -3.80
N ARG A 11 0.35 2.55 -3.86
CA ARG A 11 1.29 2.05 -4.88
C ARG A 11 1.54 0.56 -4.70
N ARG A 12 1.63 0.09 -3.45
CA ARG A 12 1.78 -1.34 -3.15
C ARG A 12 0.55 -2.12 -3.59
N TYR A 13 -0.66 -1.66 -3.27
CA TYR A 13 -1.91 -2.31 -3.72
C TYR A 13 -2.00 -2.45 -5.24
N ALA A 14 -1.69 -1.38 -5.98
CA ALA A 14 -1.67 -1.43 -7.44
C ALA A 14 -0.64 -2.45 -7.97
N GLY A 15 0.52 -2.57 -7.31
CA GLY A 15 1.52 -3.59 -7.62
C GLY A 15 1.00 -5.01 -7.38
N CYS A 16 0.39 -5.26 -6.22
CA CYS A 16 -0.22 -6.56 -5.88
C CYS A 16 -1.30 -6.96 -6.91
N ASN A 17 -2.20 -6.04 -7.27
CA ASN A 17 -3.23 -6.32 -8.28
C ASN A 17 -2.61 -6.70 -9.63
N LYS A 18 -1.56 -5.99 -10.07
CA LYS A 18 -0.86 -6.31 -11.32
C LYS A 18 -0.19 -7.68 -11.28
N GLN A 19 0.35 -8.10 -10.13
CA GLN A 19 1.00 -9.42 -9.98
C GLN A 19 0.01 -10.56 -10.21
N VAL A 20 -1.23 -10.41 -9.74
CA VAL A 20 -2.31 -11.38 -9.99
C VAL A 20 -3.05 -11.12 -11.31
N ARG A 21 -2.48 -10.30 -12.21
CA ARG A 21 -3.04 -9.93 -13.52
C ARG A 21 -4.41 -9.24 -13.47
N ALA A 22 -4.73 -8.57 -12.36
CA ALA A 22 -5.92 -7.76 -12.19
C ALA A 22 -5.66 -6.28 -12.54
N LYS A 23 -6.71 -5.58 -12.98
CA LYS A 23 -6.65 -4.12 -13.19
C LYS A 23 -6.62 -3.41 -11.83
N PRO A 24 -5.65 -2.50 -11.57
CA PRO A 24 -5.64 -1.70 -10.35
C PRO A 24 -6.87 -0.81 -10.22
N PHE A 25 -7.33 -0.59 -8.98
CA PHE A 25 -8.35 0.41 -8.68
C PHE A 25 -7.79 1.83 -8.73
N LYS A 26 -8.67 2.83 -8.73
CA LYS A 26 -8.26 4.23 -8.70
C LYS A 26 -7.56 4.52 -7.38
N VAL A 27 -6.38 5.14 -7.45
CA VAL A 27 -5.67 5.63 -6.26
C VAL A 27 -6.56 6.63 -5.52
N GLN A 28 -6.65 6.53 -4.19
CA GLN A 28 -7.58 7.32 -3.36
C GLN A 28 -9.08 7.07 -3.66
N GLY A 29 -9.40 6.04 -4.44
CA GLY A 29 -10.76 5.52 -4.63
C GLY A 29 -11.28 4.82 -3.37
N ALA A 30 -12.58 4.50 -3.38
CA ALA A 30 -13.25 3.89 -2.22
C ALA A 30 -12.66 2.51 -1.88
N GLU A 31 -12.30 1.73 -2.90
CA GLU A 31 -11.80 0.36 -2.75
C GLU A 31 -10.46 0.32 -2.02
N TYR A 32 -9.51 1.16 -2.42
CA TYR A 32 -8.20 1.21 -1.77
C TYR A 32 -8.22 1.89 -0.40
N LYS A 33 -9.10 2.87 -0.18
CA LYS A 33 -9.31 3.45 1.16
C LYS A 33 -9.93 2.45 2.13
N ALA A 34 -10.90 1.67 1.68
CA ALA A 34 -11.51 0.62 2.49
C ALA A 34 -10.47 -0.47 2.83
N LEU A 35 -9.64 -0.87 1.88
CA LEU A 35 -8.55 -1.82 2.10
C LEU A 35 -7.50 -1.29 3.09
N GLU A 36 -7.10 -0.02 2.94
CA GLU A 36 -6.15 0.65 3.85
C GLU A 36 -6.70 0.69 5.28
N LEU A 37 -7.98 1.03 5.45
CA LEU A 37 -8.62 1.01 6.76
C LEU A 37 -8.65 -0.41 7.36
N TYR A 38 -9.04 -1.41 6.57
CA TYR A 38 -9.06 -2.80 7.01
C TYR A 38 -7.67 -3.26 7.49
N GLU A 39 -6.62 -3.04 6.69
CA GLU A 39 -5.26 -3.42 7.06
C GLU A 39 -4.75 -2.64 8.29
N ALA A 40 -5.10 -1.36 8.43
CA ALA A 40 -4.77 -0.57 9.61
C ALA A 40 -5.40 -1.14 10.89
N VAL A 41 -6.65 -1.59 10.81
CA VAL A 41 -7.34 -2.25 11.93
C VAL A 41 -6.70 -3.61 12.24
N MET A 42 -6.40 -4.41 11.23
CA MET A 42 -5.70 -5.70 11.39
C MET A 42 -4.31 -5.55 12.02
N ASN A 43 -3.67 -4.40 11.84
CA ASN A 43 -2.35 -4.09 12.38
C ASN A 43 -2.39 -3.45 13.80
N THR A 44 -3.54 -3.50 14.49
CA THR A 44 -3.68 -2.94 15.86
C THR A 44 -2.68 -3.60 16.82
N GLY A 45 -1.97 -2.78 17.60
CA GLY A 45 -0.96 -3.23 18.55
C GLY A 45 0.46 -3.35 17.98
N VAL A 46 0.64 -3.19 16.66
CA VAL A 46 1.97 -3.13 16.04
C VAL A 46 2.46 -1.67 15.99
N PRO A 47 3.63 -1.36 16.57
CA PRO A 47 4.18 0.00 16.51
C PRO A 47 4.44 0.48 15.07
N LEU A 48 4.18 1.76 14.81
CA LEU A 48 4.44 2.40 13.53
C LEU A 48 5.94 2.39 13.19
N LYS A 49 6.28 1.84 12.02
CA LYS A 49 7.64 1.78 11.48
C LYS A 49 7.70 2.44 10.11
N VAL A 50 7.61 3.77 10.09
CA VAL A 50 7.64 4.58 8.86
C VAL A 50 8.64 5.74 8.99
N PRO A 51 9.45 6.04 7.95
CA PRO A 51 9.57 5.30 6.68
C PRO A 51 10.31 3.97 6.85
N SER A 52 9.84 2.94 6.14
CA SER A 52 10.35 1.57 6.28
C SER A 52 11.25 1.19 5.10
N GLN A 53 12.39 0.55 5.36
CA GLN A 53 13.22 -0.06 4.30
C GLN A 53 12.83 -1.51 4.07
N ARG A 54 12.66 -1.90 2.80
CA ARG A 54 12.30 -3.24 2.33
C ARG A 54 13.06 -3.54 1.02
N GLN A 55 13.26 -4.83 0.73
CA GLN A 55 14.03 -5.32 -0.43
C GLN A 55 13.36 -5.03 -1.78
#